data_AF-S9VMM5-F1
#
_entry.id   AF-S9VMM5-F1
#
_cell.length_a   1.000
_cell.length_b   1.000
_cell.length_c   1.000
_cell.angle_alpha   90.00
_cell.angle_beta   90.00
_cell.angle_gamma   90.00
#
_symmetry.space_group_name_H-M   'P 1'
#
loop_
_entity.id
_entity.type
_entity.pdbx_description
1 polymer ?
#
loop_
_entity_poly.entity_id
_entity_poly.type
_entity_poly.pdbx_seq_one_letter_code
_entity_poly.pdbx_strand_id
1 'polypeptide(L)'
;MENETENQYTKDKDQNDLSNKETTPPSLSFQESTEGDFSELNSDTAVRKPFTKIRPILSDLFSTLEENINIAKLDAARESRELHLNELLLSDSSIGDIWLGLSFLFHNTWHSAMALMDSNVLYPMNPSYHLWECTLETGKVIHLNLHVWHCNCPQFTYNAFKNPSTFSQEKYPKKWDRWGGGCVSPHPPYCAHLLAASLYAACRSVPF
;
A
#
# COMPACT_ATOMS: atom_id res chain seq x y z
N MET A 1 -25.03 62.82 -64.32
CA MET A 1 -24.68 62.71 -62.90
C MET A 1 -23.91 61.40 -62.73
N GLU A 2 -22.61 61.32 -63.06
CA GLU A 2 -21.51 62.29 -62.80
C GLU A 2 -21.43 62.66 -61.30
N ASN A 3 -20.30 62.76 -60.60
CA ASN A 3 -18.84 62.60 -60.84
C ASN A 3 -18.16 62.49 -59.43
N GLU A 4 -16.88 62.22 -59.16
CA GLU A 4 -15.62 61.89 -59.89
C GLU A 4 -14.73 61.07 -58.88
N THR A 5 -13.99 60.03 -59.25
CA THR A 5 -12.59 60.03 -59.75
C THR A 5 -11.52 60.37 -58.69
N GLU A 6 -10.74 59.34 -58.31
CA GLU A 6 -9.30 59.31 -58.01
C GLU A 6 -8.66 60.18 -56.90
N ASN A 7 -7.84 59.53 -56.05
CA ASN A 7 -6.39 59.52 -56.31
C ASN A 7 -5.62 58.38 -55.62
N GLN A 8 -4.54 57.96 -56.29
CA GLN A 8 -3.58 56.94 -55.83
C GLN A 8 -2.47 57.59 -54.99
N TYR A 9 -1.74 56.82 -54.16
CA TYR A 9 -0.28 56.64 -54.27
C TYR A 9 0.27 55.64 -53.22
N THR A 10 0.39 54.39 -53.69
CA THR A 10 1.41 53.33 -53.45
C THR A 10 2.41 53.30 -52.27
N LYS A 11 2.77 52.04 -51.95
CA LYS A 11 3.90 51.48 -51.13
C LYS A 11 3.63 51.24 -49.63
N ASP A 12 3.97 50.10 -49.03
CA ASP A 12 4.72 48.92 -49.55
C ASP A 12 4.38 47.62 -48.77
N LYS A 13 4.62 46.47 -49.43
CA LYS A 13 4.82 45.09 -48.89
C LYS A 13 3.64 44.28 -48.30
N ASP A 14 3.12 43.44 -49.18
CA ASP A 14 3.03 41.97 -49.09
C ASP A 14 2.83 41.24 -47.74
N GLN A 15 1.76 40.45 -47.75
CA GLN A 15 1.67 39.04 -47.34
C GLN A 15 2.12 38.64 -45.93
N ASN A 16 1.15 38.23 -45.13
CA ASN A 16 1.33 36.98 -44.39
C ASN A 16 0.04 36.15 -44.37
N ASP A 17 0.22 34.83 -44.41
CA ASP A 17 -0.78 33.87 -44.85
C ASP A 17 -1.80 33.50 -43.76
N LEU A 18 -3.04 33.24 -44.18
CA LEU A 18 -4.11 32.78 -43.29
C LEU A 18 -4.01 31.26 -43.10
N SER A 19 -3.51 30.82 -41.95
CA SER A 19 -3.71 29.44 -41.50
C SER A 19 -4.14 29.38 -40.03
N ASN A 20 -5.36 28.86 -39.82
CA ASN A 20 -5.96 28.68 -38.51
C ASN A 20 -5.14 27.69 -37.66
N LYS A 21 -4.81 28.09 -36.43
CA LYS A 21 -4.62 27.16 -35.31
C LYS A 21 -5.41 27.66 -34.12
N GLU A 22 -6.26 26.79 -33.58
CA GLU A 22 -7.07 27.06 -32.40
C GLU A 22 -6.16 27.27 -31.19
N THR A 23 -6.39 28.37 -30.46
CA THR A 23 -5.54 28.79 -29.34
C THR A 23 -6.12 28.28 -28.03
N THR A 24 -5.31 27.57 -27.25
CA THR A 24 -5.61 27.22 -25.85
C THR A 24 -5.84 28.47 -24.99
N PRO A 25 -6.75 28.42 -23.99
CA PRO A 25 -7.03 29.58 -23.14
C PRO A 25 -5.82 29.96 -22.26
N PRO A 26 -5.65 31.26 -21.93
CA PRO A 26 -4.44 31.77 -21.32
C PRO A 26 -4.28 31.40 -19.84
N SER A 27 -3.04 31.11 -19.45
CA SER A 27 -2.62 30.89 -18.07
C SER A 27 -2.65 32.17 -17.24
N LEU A 28 -3.27 32.12 -16.06
CA LEU A 28 -3.20 33.19 -15.06
C LEU A 28 -1.76 33.37 -14.57
N SER A 29 -1.23 34.59 -14.75
CA SER A 29 0.08 35.00 -14.25
C SER A 29 0.01 35.37 -12.76
N PHE A 30 0.75 34.64 -11.92
CA PHE A 30 1.19 35.16 -10.62
C PHE A 30 2.61 35.73 -10.81
N GLN A 31 2.79 37.03 -10.58
CA GLN A 31 4.11 37.65 -10.50
C GLN A 31 4.68 37.51 -9.10
N GLU A 32 6.00 37.39 -9.04
CA GLU A 32 6.77 37.31 -7.80
C GLU A 32 6.71 38.61 -6.98
N SER A 33 6.72 38.46 -5.66
CA SER A 33 7.36 39.42 -4.76
C SER A 33 8.57 38.73 -4.15
N THR A 34 9.73 38.92 -4.77
CA THR A 34 11.02 38.38 -4.33
C THR A 34 11.50 39.18 -3.11
N GLU A 35 11.72 38.52 -1.97
CA GLU A 35 12.78 38.86 -1.02
C GLU A 35 12.90 37.73 0.02
N GLY A 36 13.96 36.94 -0.10
CA GLY A 36 14.11 35.65 0.57
C GLY A 36 15.45 35.01 0.21
N ASP A 37 16.51 35.77 0.50
CA ASP A 37 17.94 35.43 0.48
C ASP A 37 18.26 33.93 0.30
N PHE A 38 18.44 33.50 -0.96
CA PHE A 38 19.04 32.20 -1.31
C PHE A 38 20.57 32.32 -1.34
N SER A 39 21.16 32.76 -0.23
CA SER A 39 22.58 32.59 0.00
C SER A 39 22.92 31.11 0.18
N GLU A 40 24.06 30.73 -0.39
CA GLU A 40 24.54 29.37 -0.58
C GLU A 40 24.54 28.52 0.70
N LEU A 41 23.50 27.72 0.90
CA LEU A 41 23.52 26.62 1.86
C LEU A 41 23.83 25.32 1.13
N ASN A 42 25.14 25.07 1.05
CA ASN A 42 25.87 23.82 0.83
C ASN A 42 25.10 22.65 0.20
N SER A 43 25.73 22.07 -0.82
CA SER A 43 25.46 20.70 -1.26
C SER A 43 25.83 19.69 -0.16
N ASP A 44 25.02 19.63 0.90
CA ASP A 44 24.92 18.46 1.72
C ASP A 44 24.42 17.36 0.80
N THR A 45 25.35 16.49 0.40
CA THR A 45 25.05 15.10 0.07
C THR A 45 24.44 14.48 1.32
N ALA A 46 23.16 14.78 1.54
CA ALA A 46 22.31 14.07 2.47
C ALA A 46 22.39 12.62 2.02
N VAL A 47 23.21 11.85 2.75
CA VAL A 47 23.30 10.41 2.63
C VAL A 47 21.88 9.94 2.86
N ARG A 48 21.16 9.68 1.76
CA ARG A 48 19.83 9.08 1.80
C ARG A 48 20.05 7.73 2.45
N LYS A 49 19.86 7.68 3.77
CA LYS A 49 19.92 6.45 4.56
C LYS A 49 19.09 5.44 3.77
N PRO A 50 19.65 4.26 3.44
CA PRO A 50 18.91 3.28 2.67
C PRO A 50 17.58 3.06 3.39
N PHE A 51 16.46 3.35 2.71
CA PHE A 51 15.14 3.12 3.28
C PHE A 51 15.10 1.65 3.67
N THR A 52 15.06 1.36 4.98
CA THR A 52 15.02 0.00 5.47
C THR A 52 13.79 -0.65 4.86
N LYS A 53 14.00 -1.61 3.95
CA LYS A 53 12.93 -2.30 3.24
C LYS A 53 12.14 -3.08 4.30
N ILE A 54 11.03 -2.51 4.78
CA ILE A 54 10.26 -3.07 5.90
C ILE A 54 9.63 -4.41 5.54
N ARG A 55 9.35 -4.60 4.24
CA ARG A 55 8.71 -5.79 3.71
C ARG A 55 9.49 -7.08 4.04
N PRO A 56 10.77 -7.27 3.64
CA PRO A 56 11.57 -8.41 4.11
C PRO A 56 11.46 -8.70 5.60
N ILE A 57 11.58 -7.68 6.46
CA ILE A 57 11.48 -7.83 7.92
C ILE A 57 10.11 -8.38 8.33
N LEU A 58 9.01 -7.83 7.77
CA LEU A 58 7.66 -8.32 8.04
C LEU A 58 7.45 -9.74 7.48
N SER A 59 7.93 -10.02 6.28
CA SER A 59 7.86 -11.33 5.63
C SER A 59 8.58 -12.41 6.44
N ASP A 60 9.76 -12.09 6.97
CA ASP A 60 10.54 -12.96 7.85
C ASP A 60 9.79 -13.18 9.17
N LEU A 61 9.30 -12.12 9.83
CA LEU A 61 8.50 -12.23 11.07
C LEU A 61 7.26 -13.11 10.90
N PHE A 62 6.49 -12.93 9.82
CA PHE A 62 5.32 -13.77 9.52
C PHE A 62 5.72 -15.23 9.21
N SER A 63 6.88 -15.45 8.58
CA SER A 63 7.37 -16.80 8.26
C SER A 63 7.85 -17.54 9.52
N THR A 64 8.62 -16.87 10.38
CA THR A 64 9.05 -17.42 11.68
C THR A 64 7.88 -17.65 12.62
N LEU A 65 6.85 -16.80 12.60
CA LEU A 65 5.61 -17.03 13.36
C LEU A 65 4.89 -18.31 12.90
N GLU A 66 4.69 -18.50 11.60
CA GLU A 66 4.08 -19.71 11.05
C GLU A 66 4.93 -20.96 11.34
N GLU A 67 6.27 -20.86 11.27
CA GLU A 67 7.19 -21.95 11.58
C GLU A 67 7.09 -22.37 13.06
N ASN A 68 7.23 -21.43 13.99
CA ASN A 68 7.21 -21.71 15.43
C ASN A 68 5.84 -22.27 15.87
N ILE A 69 4.72 -21.74 15.36
CA ILE A 69 3.38 -22.27 15.66
C ILE A 69 3.22 -23.70 15.11
N ASN A 70 3.74 -24.00 13.93
CA ASN A 70 3.71 -25.36 13.38
C ASN A 70 4.57 -26.34 14.19
N ILE A 71 5.73 -25.92 14.71
CA ILE A 71 6.56 -26.72 15.63
C ILE A 71 5.77 -26.99 16.92
N ALA A 72 5.25 -25.96 17.57
CA ALA A 72 4.48 -26.09 18.81
C ALA A 72 3.26 -27.02 18.65
N LYS A 73 2.57 -26.97 17.50
CA LYS A 73 1.49 -27.90 17.17
C LYS A 73 1.97 -29.35 17.07
N LEU A 74 3.10 -29.59 16.40
CA LEU A 74 3.66 -30.94 16.25
C LEU A 74 4.05 -31.54 17.60
N ASP A 75 4.55 -30.72 18.53
CA ASP A 75 4.89 -31.16 19.88
C ASP A 75 3.64 -31.38 20.75
N ALA A 76 2.65 -30.49 20.72
CA ALA A 76 1.36 -30.72 21.37
C ALA A 76 0.66 -32.01 20.87
N ALA A 77 0.75 -32.30 19.57
CA ALA A 77 0.22 -33.54 18.99
C ALA A 77 0.96 -34.80 19.46
N ARG A 78 2.28 -34.72 19.72
CA ARG A 78 3.06 -35.82 20.33
C ARG A 78 2.67 -36.05 21.78
N GLU A 79 2.38 -34.97 22.52
CA GLU A 79 1.94 -34.99 23.91
C GLU A 79 0.44 -35.32 24.09
N SER A 80 -0.31 -35.46 22.98
CA SER A 80 -1.79 -35.59 22.99
C SER A 80 -2.50 -34.45 23.73
N ARG A 81 -1.95 -33.23 23.63
CA ARG A 81 -2.46 -32.01 24.25
C ARG A 81 -3.21 -31.16 23.24
N GLU A 82 -4.31 -30.55 23.67
CA GLU A 82 -4.90 -29.43 22.92
C GLU A 82 -4.01 -28.19 23.06
N LEU A 83 -4.08 -27.28 22.09
CA LEU A 83 -3.23 -26.09 22.03
C LEU A 83 -4.04 -24.94 21.44
N HIS A 84 -4.25 -23.88 22.23
CA HIS A 84 -4.89 -22.65 21.79
C HIS A 84 -3.84 -21.55 21.57
N LEU A 85 -4.11 -20.62 20.64
CA LEU A 85 -3.16 -19.55 20.34
C LEU A 85 -2.89 -18.66 21.57
N ASN A 86 -3.91 -18.31 22.35
CA ASN A 86 -3.77 -17.49 23.55
C ASN A 86 -2.81 -18.11 24.60
N GLU A 87 -2.87 -19.42 24.81
CA GLU A 87 -1.94 -20.15 25.68
C GLU A 87 -0.53 -20.13 25.11
N LEU A 88 -0.39 -20.34 23.80
CA LEU A 88 0.89 -20.36 23.11
C LEU A 88 1.60 -19.00 23.16
N LEU A 89 0.86 -17.91 22.96
CA LEU A 89 1.35 -16.53 23.09
C LEU A 89 1.86 -16.17 24.50
N LEU A 90 1.38 -16.86 25.54
CA LEU A 90 1.77 -16.63 26.93
C LEU A 90 2.86 -17.61 27.41
N SER A 91 3.02 -18.76 26.76
CA SER A 91 3.93 -19.83 27.18
C SER A 91 5.20 -19.94 26.34
N ASP A 92 5.18 -19.55 25.07
CA ASP A 92 6.34 -19.52 24.18
C ASP A 92 6.76 -18.07 23.90
N SER A 93 7.89 -17.66 24.49
CA SER A 93 8.41 -16.30 24.32
C SER A 93 8.79 -15.99 22.87
N SER A 94 9.21 -16.98 22.07
CA SER A 94 9.57 -16.74 20.66
C SER A 94 8.36 -16.34 19.82
N ILE A 95 7.19 -16.88 20.15
CA ILE A 95 5.91 -16.57 19.49
C ILE A 95 5.32 -15.29 20.07
N GLY A 96 5.33 -15.15 21.40
CA GLY A 96 4.86 -13.96 22.12
C GLY A 96 5.62 -12.68 21.74
N ASP A 97 6.94 -12.72 21.62
CA ASP A 97 7.78 -11.57 21.25
C ASP A 97 7.51 -11.13 19.79
N ILE A 98 7.33 -12.08 18.86
CA ILE A 98 6.97 -11.76 17.47
C ILE A 98 5.57 -11.14 17.42
N TRP A 99 4.59 -11.71 18.11
CA TRP A 99 3.21 -11.19 18.18
C TRP A 99 3.16 -9.77 18.77
N LEU A 100 3.88 -9.54 19.87
CA LEU A 100 4.03 -8.23 20.49
C LEU A 100 4.74 -7.24 19.55
N GLY A 101 5.81 -7.65 18.88
CA GLY A 101 6.51 -6.84 17.88
C GLY A 101 5.60 -6.43 16.71
N LEU A 102 4.80 -7.35 16.19
CA LEU A 102 3.80 -7.08 15.15
C LEU A 102 2.74 -6.08 15.65
N SER A 103 2.32 -6.17 16.92
CA SER A 103 1.38 -5.20 17.51
C SER A 103 1.91 -3.76 17.52
N PHE A 104 3.20 -3.56 17.80
CA PHE A 104 3.83 -2.24 17.72
C PHE A 104 3.97 -1.74 16.27
N LEU A 105 4.41 -2.60 15.35
CA LEU A 105 4.56 -2.27 13.93
C LEU A 105 3.22 -1.89 13.27
N PHE A 106 2.12 -2.50 13.73
CA PHE A 106 0.78 -2.30 13.18
C PHE A 106 -0.20 -1.58 14.12
N HIS A 107 0.29 -0.82 15.11
CA HIS A 107 -0.55 -0.20 16.17
C HIS A 107 -1.83 0.49 15.67
N ASN A 108 -1.78 1.21 14.54
CA ASN A 108 -2.94 1.91 13.95
C ASN A 108 -4.03 0.99 13.37
N THR A 109 -3.74 -0.30 13.15
CA THR A 109 -4.66 -1.29 12.58
C THR A 109 -4.83 -2.53 13.46
N TRP A 110 -3.99 -2.70 14.49
CA TRP A 110 -3.91 -3.91 15.30
C TRP A 110 -5.24 -4.26 15.97
N HIS A 111 -5.82 -3.35 16.75
CA HIS A 111 -7.10 -3.60 17.44
C HIS A 111 -8.23 -3.97 16.49
N SER A 112 -8.33 -3.32 15.33
CA SER A 112 -9.32 -3.66 14.30
C SER A 112 -9.05 -5.01 13.63
N ALA A 113 -7.78 -5.41 13.50
CA ALA A 113 -7.43 -6.73 12.96
C ALA A 113 -7.76 -7.84 13.97
N MET A 114 -7.44 -7.65 15.26
CA MET A 114 -7.83 -8.59 16.32
C MET A 114 -9.34 -8.78 16.38
N ALA A 115 -10.11 -7.68 16.43
CA ALA A 115 -11.57 -7.75 16.44
C ALA A 115 -12.17 -8.48 15.21
N LEU A 116 -11.52 -8.43 14.05
CA LEU A 116 -11.94 -9.19 12.86
C LEU A 116 -11.62 -10.69 12.96
N MET A 117 -10.58 -11.07 13.70
CA MET A 117 -10.22 -12.46 13.97
C MET A 117 -11.15 -13.06 15.02
N ASP A 118 -11.44 -12.31 16.09
CA ASP A 118 -12.30 -12.74 17.21
C ASP A 118 -13.78 -12.89 16.81
N SER A 119 -14.25 -12.14 15.80
CA SER A 119 -15.67 -12.06 15.44
C SER A 119 -16.17 -13.13 14.46
N ASN A 120 -15.32 -14.06 14.01
CA ASN A 120 -15.66 -15.10 13.02
C ASN A 120 -16.24 -14.60 11.68
N VAL A 121 -16.11 -13.30 11.37
CA VAL A 121 -16.61 -12.69 10.13
C VAL A 121 -15.69 -12.92 8.94
N LEU A 122 -14.43 -13.26 9.18
CA LEU A 122 -13.34 -13.38 8.20
C LEU A 122 -12.97 -14.85 7.99
N TYR A 123 -13.10 -15.35 6.77
CA TYR A 123 -12.85 -16.76 6.44
C TYR A 123 -12.12 -16.95 5.09
N PRO A 124 -11.30 -18.02 4.95
CA PRO A 124 -10.63 -18.34 3.70
C PRO A 124 -11.61 -18.97 2.70
N MET A 125 -11.59 -18.47 1.47
CA MET A 125 -12.42 -18.95 0.35
C MET A 125 -11.77 -20.09 -0.45
N ASN A 126 -10.50 -20.42 -0.16
CA ASN A 126 -9.80 -21.51 -0.83
C ASN A 126 -8.77 -22.23 0.07
N PRO A 127 -8.45 -23.51 -0.20
CA PRO A 127 -7.48 -24.28 0.60
C PRO A 127 -6.05 -23.71 0.59
N SER A 128 -5.72 -22.82 -0.36
CA SER A 128 -4.41 -22.16 -0.41
C SER A 128 -4.34 -20.91 0.48
N TYR A 129 -5.44 -20.51 1.15
CA TYR A 129 -5.52 -19.29 1.97
C TYR A 129 -5.10 -18.02 1.21
N HIS A 130 -5.26 -18.01 -0.12
CA HIS A 130 -4.97 -16.84 -0.95
C HIS A 130 -6.17 -15.91 -1.05
N LEU A 131 -7.38 -16.48 -1.14
CA LEU A 131 -8.63 -15.74 -1.26
C LEU A 131 -9.37 -15.77 0.07
N TRP A 132 -9.90 -14.62 0.49
CA TRP A 132 -10.61 -14.46 1.75
C TRP A 132 -11.84 -13.60 1.56
N GLU A 133 -12.81 -13.81 2.43
CA GLU A 133 -14.04 -13.04 2.51
C GLU A 133 -14.27 -12.59 3.94
N CYS A 134 -14.75 -11.35 4.10
CA CYS A 134 -15.18 -10.77 5.37
C CYS A 134 -16.60 -10.27 5.22
N THR A 135 -17.53 -10.81 6.02
CA THR A 135 -18.95 -10.44 6.00
C THR A 135 -19.26 -9.55 7.20
N LEU A 136 -19.40 -8.24 6.96
CA LEU A 136 -19.71 -7.27 8.01
C LEU A 136 -21.15 -7.42 8.52
N GLU A 137 -21.43 -6.97 9.75
CA GLU A 137 -22.78 -6.92 10.35
C GLU A 137 -23.83 -6.23 9.46
N THR A 138 -23.38 -5.29 8.62
CA THR A 138 -24.21 -4.59 7.62
C THR A 138 -24.65 -5.45 6.43
N GLY A 139 -24.25 -6.72 6.38
CA GLY A 139 -24.41 -7.61 5.22
C GLY A 139 -23.45 -7.30 4.06
N LYS A 140 -22.58 -6.27 4.21
CA LYS A 140 -21.59 -5.93 3.19
C LYS A 140 -20.42 -6.93 3.21
N VAL A 141 -20.17 -7.51 2.05
CA VAL A 141 -19.05 -8.43 1.82
C VAL A 141 -17.80 -7.67 1.37
N ILE A 142 -16.66 -8.00 1.97
CA ILE A 142 -15.31 -7.53 1.63
C ILE A 142 -14.50 -8.72 1.14
N HIS A 143 -13.92 -8.62 -0.05
CA HIS A 143 -13.08 -9.66 -0.63
C HIS A 143 -11.61 -9.25 -0.54
N LEU A 144 -10.76 -10.21 -0.21
CA LEU A 144 -9.31 -10.05 -0.17
C LEU A 144 -8.61 -11.12 -0.99
N ASN A 145 -7.42 -10.77 -1.46
CA ASN A 145 -6.51 -11.69 -2.11
C ASN A 145 -5.08 -11.42 -1.59
N LEU A 146 -4.59 -12.29 -0.70
CA LEU A 146 -3.23 -12.21 -0.15
C LEU A 146 -2.15 -12.49 -1.19
N HIS A 147 -2.47 -13.25 -2.25
CA HIS A 147 -1.51 -13.58 -3.31
C HIS A 147 -1.15 -12.36 -4.16
N VAL A 148 -2.14 -11.54 -4.57
CA VAL A 148 -1.90 -10.27 -5.31
C VAL A 148 -1.86 -9.05 -4.39
N TRP A 149 -2.04 -9.25 -3.08
CA TRP A 149 -2.06 -8.23 -2.03
C TRP A 149 -3.10 -7.12 -2.25
N HIS A 150 -4.37 -7.52 -2.22
CA HIS A 150 -5.52 -6.65 -2.47
C HIS A 150 -6.65 -6.86 -1.45
N CYS A 151 -7.34 -5.78 -1.10
CA CYS A 151 -8.61 -5.80 -0.35
C CYS A 151 -9.53 -4.72 -0.90
N ASN A 152 -10.81 -5.03 -1.16
CA ASN A 152 -11.76 -4.04 -1.70
C ASN A 152 -12.34 -3.07 -0.64
N CYS A 153 -11.77 -3.00 0.56
CA CYS A 153 -12.24 -2.08 1.60
C CYS A 153 -11.75 -0.63 1.37
N PRO A 154 -12.52 0.40 1.74
CA PRO A 154 -12.12 1.81 1.54
C PRO A 154 -10.79 2.20 2.19
N GLN A 155 -10.44 1.59 3.34
CA GLN A 155 -9.16 1.83 4.02
C GLN A 155 -7.97 1.40 3.16
N PHE A 156 -8.07 0.26 2.47
CA PHE A 156 -7.00 -0.21 1.58
C PHE A 156 -6.83 0.73 0.39
N THR A 157 -7.93 1.12 -0.27
CA THR A 157 -7.91 2.08 -1.38
C THR A 157 -7.26 3.40 -0.95
N TYR A 158 -7.66 3.96 0.19
CA TYR A 158 -7.06 5.19 0.73
C TYR A 158 -5.56 5.01 1.00
N ASN A 159 -5.15 3.94 1.69
CA ASN A 159 -3.75 3.69 2.02
C ASN A 159 -2.87 3.42 0.78
N ALA A 160 -3.42 2.80 -0.27
CA ALA A 160 -2.73 2.54 -1.53
C ALA A 160 -2.47 3.81 -2.35
N PHE A 161 -3.41 4.77 -2.35
CA PHE A 161 -3.32 5.98 -3.19
C PHE A 161 -2.88 7.25 -2.44
N LYS A 162 -2.82 7.25 -1.10
CA LYS A 162 -2.38 8.42 -0.32
C LYS A 162 -0.93 8.85 -0.61
N ASN A 163 -0.03 7.89 -0.87
CA ASN A 163 1.40 8.13 -1.10
C ASN A 163 1.88 7.39 -2.38
N PRO A 164 1.55 7.89 -3.59
CA PRO A 164 1.85 7.20 -4.86
C PRO A 164 3.35 7.19 -5.23
N SER A 165 4.21 7.84 -4.44
CA SER A 165 5.65 8.04 -4.71
C SER A 165 6.55 6.83 -4.43
N THR A 166 6.00 5.64 -4.18
CA THR A 166 6.76 4.44 -3.75
C THR A 166 6.88 3.33 -4.79
N PHE A 167 6.42 3.54 -6.02
CA PHE A 167 6.60 2.59 -7.13
C PHE A 167 8.06 2.60 -7.64
N SER A 168 8.91 1.80 -6.99
CA SER A 168 10.23 1.47 -7.52
C SER A 168 10.07 0.58 -8.76
N GLN A 169 10.79 0.89 -9.84
CA GLN A 169 10.88 0.03 -11.04
C GLN A 169 11.85 -1.15 -10.85
N GLU A 170 12.26 -1.48 -9.62
CA GLU A 170 13.02 -2.69 -9.32
C GLU A 170 12.27 -3.94 -9.82
N LYS A 171 13.01 -4.89 -10.42
CA LYS A 171 12.47 -6.21 -10.77
C LYS A 171 12.26 -7.03 -9.50
N TYR A 172 11.07 -6.93 -8.91
CA TYR A 172 10.70 -7.72 -7.73
C TYR A 172 10.72 -9.23 -8.01
N PRO A 173 11.06 -10.06 -7.00
CA PRO A 173 11.20 -11.49 -7.18
C PRO A 173 9.86 -12.14 -7.61
N LYS A 174 9.94 -13.14 -8.49
CA LYS A 174 8.76 -13.93 -8.94
C LYS A 174 8.16 -14.84 -7.86
N LYS A 175 8.73 -14.87 -6.65
CA LYS A 175 8.24 -15.71 -5.55
C LYS A 175 7.16 -14.98 -4.77
N TRP A 176 6.10 -15.70 -4.42
CA TRP A 176 5.06 -15.20 -3.53
C TRP A 176 5.65 -14.88 -2.16
N ASP A 177 5.22 -13.76 -1.60
CA ASP A 177 5.70 -13.21 -0.34
C ASP A 177 4.61 -13.29 0.73
N ARG A 178 4.96 -13.71 1.95
CA ARG A 178 4.01 -13.87 3.07
C ARG A 178 3.41 -12.54 3.51
N TRP A 179 4.22 -11.48 3.49
CA TRP A 179 3.74 -10.10 3.64
C TRP A 179 3.88 -9.35 2.32
N GLY A 180 2.83 -8.68 1.86
CA GLY A 180 2.88 -7.93 0.60
C GLY A 180 2.65 -8.74 -0.67
N GLY A 181 2.57 -10.08 -0.63
CA GLY A 181 2.18 -10.92 -1.77
C GLY A 181 2.90 -10.57 -3.08
N GLY A 182 2.12 -10.34 -4.14
CA GLY A 182 2.59 -9.86 -5.45
C GLY A 182 2.67 -8.33 -5.59
N CYS A 183 2.52 -7.56 -4.52
CA CYS A 183 2.70 -6.10 -4.56
C CYS A 183 4.12 -5.76 -5.05
N VAL A 184 4.29 -4.62 -5.71
CA VAL A 184 5.62 -4.09 -6.11
C VAL A 184 6.16 -3.03 -5.15
N SER A 185 5.40 -2.64 -4.11
CA SER A 185 5.89 -1.66 -3.14
C SER A 185 6.87 -2.31 -2.14
N PRO A 186 7.97 -1.63 -1.76
CA PRO A 186 8.77 -2.00 -0.58
C PRO A 186 8.03 -1.75 0.75
N HIS A 187 6.95 -0.96 0.71
CA HIS A 187 6.00 -0.73 1.80
C HIS A 187 4.58 -1.06 1.29
N PRO A 188 4.18 -2.34 1.23
CA PRO A 188 2.86 -2.74 0.74
C PRO A 188 1.75 -2.02 1.53
N PRO A 189 0.76 -1.38 0.87
CA PRO A 189 -0.35 -0.78 1.58
C PRO A 189 -1.16 -1.87 2.28
N TYR A 190 -1.64 -1.61 3.48
CA TYR A 190 -2.38 -2.59 4.27
C TYR A 190 -3.63 -1.98 4.90
N CYS A 191 -4.49 -2.83 5.42
CA CYS A 191 -5.72 -2.50 6.13
C CYS A 191 -5.94 -3.54 7.24
N ALA A 192 -6.88 -3.30 8.15
CA ALA A 192 -7.21 -4.22 9.23
C ALA A 192 -7.52 -5.64 8.71
N HIS A 193 -8.28 -5.74 7.61
CA HIS A 193 -8.65 -7.03 7.00
C HIS A 193 -7.45 -7.81 6.43
N LEU A 194 -6.49 -7.14 5.77
CA LEU A 194 -5.29 -7.80 5.25
C LEU A 194 -4.40 -8.28 6.40
N LEU A 195 -4.24 -7.47 7.44
CA LEU A 195 -3.47 -7.84 8.63
C LEU A 195 -4.10 -9.05 9.34
N ALA A 196 -5.42 -9.03 9.56
CA ALA A 196 -6.17 -10.13 10.14
C ALA A 196 -6.03 -11.41 9.33
N ALA A 197 -6.20 -11.35 8.00
CA ALA A 197 -6.07 -12.51 7.12
C ALA A 197 -4.62 -13.05 7.07
N SER A 198 -3.60 -12.19 7.12
CA SER A 198 -2.19 -12.60 7.22
C SER A 198 -1.87 -13.28 8.55
N LEU A 199 -2.37 -12.74 9.69
CA LEU A 199 -2.18 -13.35 11.01
C LEU A 199 -2.93 -14.68 11.12
N TYR A 200 -4.17 -14.75 10.64
CA TYR A 200 -4.92 -16.00 10.56
C TYR A 200 -4.19 -17.02 9.68
N ALA A 201 -3.68 -16.63 8.50
CA ALA A 201 -2.92 -17.52 7.62
C ALA A 201 -1.63 -18.08 8.27
N ALA A 202 -0.95 -17.30 9.13
CA ALA A 202 0.22 -17.75 9.87
C ALA A 202 -0.15 -18.69 11.03
N CYS A 203 -1.20 -18.37 11.79
CA CYS A 203 -1.61 -19.14 12.96
C CYS A 203 -2.58 -20.30 12.65
N ARG A 204 -3.07 -20.45 11.41
CA ARG A 204 -4.12 -21.40 10.94
C ARG A 204 -4.00 -22.87 11.39
N SER A 205 -2.82 -23.29 11.87
CA SER A 205 -2.61 -24.64 12.35
C SER A 205 -3.13 -24.82 13.78
N VAL A 206 -3.26 -23.78 14.59
CA VAL A 206 -3.90 -23.81 15.93
C VAL A 206 -5.26 -23.11 15.92
N PRO A 207 -6.22 -23.53 16.75
CA PRO A 207 -7.43 -22.76 17.03
C PRO A 207 -7.12 -21.43 17.73
N PHE A 208 -7.98 -20.45 17.47
CA PHE A 208 -8.04 -19.16 18.16
C PHE A 208 -8.83 -19.27 19.46
#